data_AF-A0A7K1J3G1-F1
#
_entry.id   AF-A0A7K1J3G1-F1
#
_cell.length_a   1.000
_cell.length_b   1.000
_cell.length_c   1.000
_cell.angle_alpha   90.00
_cell.angle_beta   90.00
_cell.angle_gamma   90.00
#
_symmetry.space_group_name_H-M   'P 1'
#
loop_
_entity.id
_entity.type
_entity.pdbx_description
1 polymer ?
#
loop_
_entity_poly.entity_id
_entity_poly.type
_entity_poly.pdbx_seq_one_letter_code
_entity_poly.pdbx_strand_id
1 'polypeptide(L)'
;MAKKDLVKIDNNVVKFGYWWRANRDTLAPWWPEVASQVFNCAFDNLGHASANFLKSLSGKRQGGPVGFPKFKPRAAAKAFAFSTITIPDAHGVKLPRIGRVHTLRNVERLVAGRATKTTTIRCEAGRWYASILCETPTPTPPVNTKPEVWVVFGLDEYIALSDGTRLTNPRPYRHALADLRKASRDLSRKTPGSVRYLDQQRKVARIHKRVKALRDNALHAASKRLAEHYGVIHVQRIHLARGMRHHVLAQPLADAAFAEFTRQLAYKTARTGAIVHMHEPMTVEQHVDAMALAQRLANGPSPDA
;
A
#
# COMPACT_ATOMS: atom_id res chain seq x y z
N MET A 1 -11.94 -27.10 20.71
CA MET A 1 -13.01 -26.10 20.45
C MET A 1 -13.34 -26.15 18.97
N ALA A 2 -14.58 -26.47 18.59
CA ALA A 2 -14.96 -26.62 17.18
C ALA A 2 -15.08 -25.25 16.49
N LYS A 3 -14.87 -25.19 15.15
CA LYS A 3 -14.99 -23.92 14.39
C LYS A 3 -16.34 -23.20 14.57
N LYS A 4 -17.42 -23.96 14.86
CA LYS A 4 -18.76 -23.43 15.15
C LYS A 4 -18.85 -22.70 16.50
N ASP A 5 -18.01 -23.06 17.47
CA ASP A 5 -18.05 -22.47 18.82
C ASP A 5 -17.41 -21.08 18.87
N LEU A 6 -16.47 -20.80 17.97
CA LEU A 6 -15.79 -19.49 17.87
C LEU A 6 -16.73 -18.36 17.39
N VAL A 7 -17.85 -18.70 16.74
CA VAL A 7 -18.86 -17.73 16.28
C VAL A 7 -19.65 -17.13 17.46
N LYS A 8 -19.67 -17.82 18.61
CA LYS A 8 -20.36 -17.36 19.83
C LYS A 8 -19.53 -16.41 20.70
N ILE A 9 -18.25 -16.20 20.37
CA ILE A 9 -17.40 -15.26 21.09
C ILE A 9 -17.78 -13.84 20.63
N ASP A 10 -18.30 -13.05 21.57
CA ASP A 10 -18.59 -11.64 21.35
C ASP A 10 -17.27 -10.88 21.14
N ASN A 11 -16.94 -10.62 19.88
CA ASN A 11 -15.71 -9.97 19.44
C ASN A 11 -15.84 -8.44 19.33
N ASN A 12 -16.79 -7.84 20.05
CA ASN A 12 -17.00 -6.40 20.02
C ASN A 12 -15.85 -5.66 20.72
N VAL A 13 -15.17 -4.77 19.96
CA VAL A 13 -14.07 -3.90 20.44
C VAL A 13 -14.47 -3.15 21.71
N VAL A 14 -15.72 -2.72 21.81
CA VAL A 14 -16.25 -1.98 22.97
C VAL A 14 -16.22 -2.84 24.23
N LYS A 15 -16.65 -4.11 24.15
CA LYS A 15 -16.65 -5.03 25.29
C LYS A 15 -15.23 -5.42 25.71
N PHE A 16 -14.33 -5.63 24.76
CA PHE A 16 -12.90 -5.78 25.05
C PHE A 16 -12.33 -4.56 25.78
N GLY A 17 -12.73 -3.35 25.38
CA GLY A 17 -12.31 -2.12 26.06
C GLY A 17 -12.82 -1.99 27.49
N TYR A 18 -14.03 -2.49 27.81
CA TYR A 18 -14.53 -2.54 29.20
C TYR A 18 -13.76 -3.56 30.03
N TRP A 19 -13.60 -4.80 29.53
CA TRP A 19 -12.84 -5.84 30.21
C TRP A 19 -11.40 -5.40 30.48
N TRP A 20 -10.75 -4.81 29.48
CA TRP A 20 -9.39 -4.28 29.64
C TRP A 20 -9.31 -3.24 30.76
N ARG A 21 -10.23 -2.26 30.78
CA ARG A 21 -10.26 -1.22 31.82
C ARG A 21 -10.40 -1.77 33.22
N ALA A 22 -11.16 -2.85 33.40
CA ALA A 22 -11.36 -3.48 34.70
C ALA A 22 -10.15 -4.31 35.19
N ASN A 23 -9.30 -4.80 34.26
CA ASN A 23 -8.23 -5.76 34.59
C ASN A 23 -6.81 -5.21 34.39
N ARG A 24 -6.64 -4.06 33.71
CA ARG A 24 -5.31 -3.56 33.30
C ARG A 24 -4.38 -3.26 34.45
N ASP A 25 -4.88 -2.82 35.60
CA ASP A 25 -4.01 -2.40 36.70
C ASP A 25 -3.31 -3.62 37.34
N THR A 26 -3.98 -4.79 37.31
CA THR A 26 -3.41 -6.07 37.73
C THR A 26 -2.55 -6.71 36.64
N LEU A 27 -3.02 -6.70 35.39
CA LEU A 27 -2.38 -7.43 34.28
C LEU A 27 -1.22 -6.67 33.63
N ALA A 28 -1.23 -5.34 33.69
CA ALA A 28 -0.24 -4.45 33.11
C ALA A 28 -0.02 -3.21 34.01
N PRO A 29 0.63 -3.36 35.18
CA PRO A 29 0.91 -2.25 36.09
C PRO A 29 1.69 -1.08 35.45
N TRP A 30 2.47 -1.38 34.41
CA TRP A 30 3.23 -0.43 33.59
C TRP A 30 2.36 0.37 32.60
N TRP A 31 1.06 0.07 32.48
CA TRP A 31 0.16 0.74 31.55
C TRP A 31 0.22 2.28 31.59
N PRO A 32 0.29 2.95 32.77
CA PRO A 32 0.29 4.41 32.84
C PRO A 32 1.47 5.07 32.11
N GLU A 33 2.58 4.36 31.92
CA GLU A 33 3.77 4.82 31.20
C GLU A 33 3.51 4.98 29.69
N VAL A 34 2.57 4.21 29.14
CA VAL A 34 2.23 4.21 27.73
C VAL A 34 0.93 4.99 27.51
N ALA A 35 0.86 5.73 26.41
CA ALA A 35 -0.37 6.46 26.08
C ALA A 35 -1.53 5.48 25.82
N SER A 36 -2.68 5.71 26.46
CA SER A 36 -3.88 4.87 26.34
C SER A 36 -4.32 4.63 24.89
N GLN A 37 -4.12 5.63 24.02
CA GLN A 37 -4.47 5.58 22.60
C GLN A 37 -3.76 4.43 21.85
N VAL A 38 -2.53 4.09 22.23
CA VAL A 38 -1.75 3.02 21.58
C VAL A 38 -2.46 1.67 21.68
N PHE A 39 -3.10 1.43 22.81
CA PHE A 39 -3.77 0.18 23.10
C PHE A 39 -5.17 0.12 22.50
N ASN A 40 -5.89 1.25 22.45
CA ASN A 40 -7.15 1.33 21.70
C ASN A 40 -6.94 0.91 20.24
N CYS A 41 -5.87 1.40 19.60
CA CYS A 41 -5.52 0.96 18.25
C CYS A 41 -5.17 -0.54 18.16
N ALA A 42 -4.61 -1.13 19.22
CA ALA A 42 -4.37 -2.58 19.26
C ALA A 42 -5.70 -3.36 19.31
N PHE A 43 -6.67 -2.88 20.09
CA PHE A 43 -8.01 -3.47 20.14
C PHE A 43 -8.77 -3.31 18.82
N ASP A 44 -8.67 -2.15 18.16
CA ASP A 44 -9.28 -1.93 16.83
C ASP A 44 -8.71 -2.92 15.80
N ASN A 45 -7.39 -3.08 15.79
CA ASN A 45 -6.71 -4.04 14.91
C ASN A 45 -7.15 -5.48 15.17
N LEU A 46 -7.31 -5.87 16.44
CA LEU A 46 -7.83 -7.18 16.82
C LEU A 46 -9.29 -7.34 16.36
N GLY A 47 -10.13 -6.34 16.58
CA GLY A 47 -11.54 -6.35 16.14
C GLY A 47 -11.66 -6.53 14.63
N HIS A 48 -10.86 -5.79 13.85
CA HIS A 48 -10.80 -5.95 12.39
C HIS A 48 -10.31 -7.33 11.96
N ALA A 49 -9.26 -7.85 12.61
CA ALA A 49 -8.71 -9.17 12.29
C ALA A 49 -9.73 -10.29 12.60
N SER A 50 -10.40 -10.22 13.76
CA SER A 50 -11.44 -11.16 14.16
C SER A 50 -12.65 -11.10 13.23
N ALA A 51 -13.12 -9.90 12.88
CA ALA A 51 -14.21 -9.73 11.91
C ALA A 51 -13.84 -10.34 10.54
N ASN A 52 -12.62 -10.15 10.07
CA ASN A 52 -12.13 -10.73 8.83
C ASN A 52 -12.05 -12.27 8.88
N PHE A 53 -11.69 -12.85 10.03
CA PHE A 53 -11.69 -14.28 10.26
C PHE A 53 -13.12 -14.85 10.25
N LEU A 54 -14.06 -14.23 10.96
CA LEU A 54 -15.47 -14.65 10.99
C LEU A 54 -16.14 -14.54 9.62
N LYS A 55 -15.89 -13.45 8.87
CA LYS A 55 -16.33 -13.32 7.47
C LYS A 55 -15.74 -14.40 6.57
N SER A 56 -14.51 -14.84 6.84
CA SER A 56 -13.88 -15.93 6.11
C SER A 56 -14.50 -17.29 6.44
N LEU A 57 -14.83 -17.56 7.71
CA LEU A 57 -15.51 -18.80 8.12
C LEU A 57 -16.90 -18.92 7.49
N SER A 58 -17.60 -17.79 7.34
CA SER A 58 -18.94 -17.71 6.75
C SER A 58 -18.96 -17.61 5.22
N GLY A 59 -17.80 -17.62 4.55
CA GLY A 59 -17.70 -17.49 3.09
C GLY A 59 -18.05 -16.10 2.54
N LYS A 60 -18.33 -15.10 3.39
CA LYS A 60 -18.72 -13.73 2.99
C LYS A 60 -17.54 -12.84 2.62
N ARG A 61 -16.31 -13.31 2.82
CA ARG A 61 -15.09 -12.55 2.52
C ARG A 61 -14.67 -12.76 1.08
N GLN A 62 -14.38 -11.67 0.38
CA GLN A 62 -13.71 -11.72 -0.93
C GLN A 62 -12.25 -12.19 -0.78
N GLY A 63 -11.85 -13.16 -1.62
CA GLY A 63 -10.51 -13.76 -1.64
C GLY A 63 -10.39 -15.09 -0.89
N GLY A 64 -9.16 -15.60 -0.77
CA GLY A 64 -8.88 -16.89 -0.13
C GLY A 64 -9.21 -16.91 1.38
N PRO A 65 -9.42 -18.12 1.95
CA PRO A 65 -9.74 -18.26 3.37
C PRO A 65 -8.57 -17.78 4.25
N VAL A 66 -8.89 -17.20 5.40
CA VAL A 66 -7.88 -16.77 6.38
C VAL A 66 -8.01 -17.50 7.71
N GLY A 67 -6.86 -17.67 8.38
CA GLY A 67 -6.78 -18.24 9.71
C GLY A 67 -7.10 -17.25 10.83
N PHE A 68 -7.16 -17.78 12.05
CA PHE A 68 -7.38 -16.99 13.27
C PHE A 68 -6.28 -15.92 13.45
N PRO A 69 -6.61 -14.72 13.98
CA PRO A 69 -5.63 -13.66 14.24
C PRO A 69 -4.48 -14.14 15.12
N LYS A 70 -3.25 -13.74 14.78
CA LYS A 70 -2.05 -14.07 15.55
C LYS A 70 -1.42 -12.81 16.11
N PHE A 71 -0.83 -12.91 17.30
CA PHE A 71 -0.03 -11.84 17.85
C PHE A 71 1.14 -11.51 16.92
N LYS A 72 1.47 -10.23 16.87
CA LYS A 72 2.59 -9.72 16.10
C LYS A 72 3.90 -10.17 16.76
N PRO A 73 4.85 -10.78 16.03
CA PRO A 73 6.12 -11.19 16.61
C PRO A 73 6.96 -9.95 16.94
N ARG A 74 7.82 -10.06 17.96
CA ARG A 74 8.72 -8.97 18.40
C ARG A 74 9.61 -8.42 17.27
N ALA A 75 9.96 -9.26 16.30
CA ALA A 75 10.80 -8.90 15.16
C ALA A 75 10.05 -8.17 14.03
N ALA A 76 8.70 -8.10 14.06
CA ALA A 76 7.96 -7.38 13.04
C ALA A 76 8.17 -5.86 13.13
N ALA A 77 7.93 -5.16 12.03
CA ALA A 77 8.03 -3.70 11.95
C ALA A 77 7.21 -3.04 13.08
N LYS A 78 7.85 -2.27 13.95
CA LYS A 78 7.17 -1.63 15.09
C LYS A 78 6.22 -0.55 14.58
N ALA A 79 4.96 -0.61 14.96
CA ALA A 79 3.97 0.39 14.59
C ALA A 79 2.93 0.56 15.69
N PHE A 80 2.56 1.80 15.96
CA PHE A 80 1.51 2.20 16.89
C PHE A 80 0.87 3.49 16.39
N ALA A 81 -0.31 3.85 16.89
CA ALA A 81 -1.01 5.03 16.46
C ALA A 81 -1.54 5.86 17.63
N PHE A 82 -1.71 7.15 17.36
CA PHE A 82 -2.35 8.13 18.22
C PHE A 82 -3.57 8.67 17.50
N SER A 83 -4.68 8.88 18.21
CA SER A 83 -5.86 9.56 17.69
C SER A 83 -5.62 11.07 17.57
N THR A 84 -4.78 11.64 18.43
CA THR A 84 -4.56 13.08 18.45
C THR A 84 -3.09 13.37 18.74
N ILE A 85 -2.52 14.27 17.93
CA ILE A 85 -1.16 14.80 18.09
C ILE A 85 -1.21 16.33 18.04
N THR A 86 -0.16 16.98 18.52
CA THR A 86 0.01 18.44 18.34
C THR A 86 1.19 18.68 17.41
N ILE A 87 1.06 19.67 16.53
CA ILE A 87 2.15 20.15 15.68
C ILE A 87 2.56 21.52 16.22
N PRO A 88 3.55 21.58 17.12
CA PRO A 88 3.93 22.83 17.79
C PRO A 88 4.74 23.79 16.89
N ASP A 89 5.39 23.27 15.86
CA ASP A 89 6.26 24.05 14.96
C ASP A 89 6.46 23.31 13.62
N ALA A 90 7.05 24.02 12.66
CA ALA A 90 7.36 23.53 11.32
C ALA A 90 7.98 22.13 11.29
N HIS A 91 8.86 21.78 12.23
CA HIS A 91 9.59 20.51 12.25
C HIS A 91 9.34 19.70 13.52
N GLY A 92 8.18 19.89 14.15
CA GLY A 92 7.85 19.29 15.44
C GLY A 92 6.54 18.51 15.39
N VAL A 93 6.56 17.31 15.94
CA VAL A 93 5.33 16.57 16.31
C VAL A 93 5.41 16.24 17.80
N LYS A 94 4.45 16.72 18.58
CA LYS A 94 4.33 16.37 20.00
C LYS A 94 3.43 15.14 20.14
N LEU A 95 4.02 14.07 20.65
CA LEU A 95 3.37 12.78 20.84
C LEU A 95 3.03 12.59 22.33
N PRO A 96 1.85 12.03 22.66
CA PRO A 96 1.50 11.68 24.04
C PRO A 96 2.57 10.79 24.71
N ARG A 97 2.91 11.09 25.97
CA ARG A 97 3.96 10.44 26.80
C ARG A 97 5.41 10.52 26.28
N ILE A 98 5.63 10.81 25.01
CA ILE A 98 6.97 10.93 24.40
C ILE A 98 7.45 12.39 24.37
N GLY A 99 6.54 13.35 24.17
CA GLY A 99 6.88 14.76 24.02
C GLY A 99 7.17 15.16 22.58
N ARG A 100 7.88 16.27 22.39
CA ARG A 100 8.19 16.84 21.07
C ARG A 100 9.27 16.00 20.37
N VAL A 101 8.98 15.56 19.16
CA VAL A 101 9.91 14.84 18.28
C VAL A 101 10.16 15.66 17.01
N HIS A 102 11.43 15.78 16.64
CA HIS A 102 11.84 16.50 15.43
C HIS A 102 11.54 15.70 14.15
N THR A 103 11.03 16.37 13.12
CA THR A 103 10.75 15.79 11.79
C THR A 103 11.66 16.36 10.71
N LEU A 104 12.14 15.50 9.81
CA LEU A 104 12.98 15.91 8.68
C LEU A 104 12.25 16.82 7.67
N ARG A 105 10.94 16.67 7.56
CA ARG A 105 10.09 17.49 6.68
C ARG A 105 9.39 18.56 7.50
N ASN A 106 9.08 19.67 6.86
CA ASN A 106 8.19 20.68 7.43
C ASN A 106 6.77 20.10 7.52
N VAL A 107 6.40 19.60 8.70
CA VAL A 107 5.12 18.92 8.96
C VAL A 107 3.94 19.90 8.99
N GLU A 108 4.17 21.12 9.46
CA GLU A 108 3.16 22.19 9.46
C GLU A 108 2.70 22.49 8.03
N ARG A 109 3.63 22.65 7.09
CA ARG A 109 3.33 22.83 5.66
C ARG A 109 2.62 21.62 5.06
N LEU A 110 2.99 20.40 5.45
CA LEU A 110 2.37 19.19 4.91
C LEU A 110 0.91 19.03 5.37
N VAL A 111 0.65 19.31 6.65
CA VAL A 111 -0.70 19.26 7.22
C VAL A 111 -1.52 20.46 6.75
N ALA A 112 -0.90 21.63 6.57
CA ALA A 112 -1.50 22.85 6.06
C ALA A 112 -2.79 23.24 6.81
N GLY A 113 -2.73 23.23 8.15
CA GLY A 113 -3.86 23.59 9.03
C GLY A 113 -5.04 22.60 9.05
N ARG A 114 -4.95 21.48 8.32
CA ARG A 114 -6.04 20.49 8.26
C ARG A 114 -6.22 19.74 9.58
N ALA A 115 -7.46 19.42 9.91
CA ALA A 115 -7.79 18.60 11.07
C ALA A 115 -7.14 17.20 10.97
N THR A 116 -6.37 16.81 11.99
CA THR A 116 -5.70 15.52 12.05
C THR A 116 -6.56 14.48 12.77
N LYS A 117 -6.71 13.27 12.20
CA LYS A 117 -7.52 12.18 12.76
C LYS A 117 -6.73 11.08 13.44
N THR A 118 -5.67 10.61 12.81
CA THR A 118 -4.90 9.48 13.31
C THR A 118 -3.48 9.62 12.82
N THR A 119 -2.53 9.55 13.75
CA THR A 119 -1.11 9.54 13.43
C THR A 119 -0.54 8.17 13.70
N THR A 120 -0.16 7.47 12.65
CA THR A 120 0.55 6.18 12.78
C THR A 120 2.05 6.43 12.81
N ILE A 121 2.69 6.02 13.90
CA ILE A 121 4.14 5.97 14.03
C ILE A 121 4.61 4.57 13.61
N ARG A 122 5.54 4.50 12.66
CA ARG A 122 6.07 3.23 12.14
C ARG A 122 7.58 3.28 12.03
N CYS A 123 8.25 2.23 12.52
CA CYS A 123 9.66 1.97 12.28
C CYS A 123 9.82 0.98 11.13
N GLU A 124 10.52 1.38 10.07
CA GLU A 124 10.80 0.55 8.91
C GLU A 124 12.25 0.72 8.44
N ALA A 125 12.98 -0.38 8.39
CA ALA A 125 14.41 -0.43 8.03
C ALA A 125 15.27 0.59 8.81
N GLY A 126 15.05 0.69 10.12
CA GLY A 126 15.81 1.58 11.01
C GLY A 126 15.43 3.06 10.95
N ARG A 127 14.36 3.42 10.25
CA ARG A 127 13.85 4.80 10.22
C ARG A 127 12.43 4.86 10.78
N TRP A 128 12.15 5.90 11.54
CA TRP A 128 10.82 6.21 12.05
C TRP A 128 10.08 7.15 11.09
N TYR A 129 8.80 6.88 10.91
CA TYR A 129 7.88 7.66 10.07
C TYR A 129 6.64 8.01 10.89
N ALA A 130 6.17 9.24 10.72
CA ALA A 130 4.85 9.66 11.16
C ALA A 130 3.95 9.79 9.92
N SER A 131 2.90 8.96 9.85
CA SER A 131 1.84 9.08 8.85
C SER A 131 0.64 9.74 9.51
N ILE A 132 0.42 11.01 9.18
CA ILE A 132 -0.65 11.82 9.75
C ILE A 132 -1.84 11.80 8.79
N LEU A 133 -2.95 11.20 9.21
CA LEU A 133 -4.21 11.23 8.49
C LEU A 133 -4.89 12.58 8.75
N CYS A 134 -5.10 13.36 7.70
CA CYS A 134 -5.80 14.64 7.77
C CYS A 134 -7.11 14.60 7.01
N GLU A 135 -8.09 15.36 7.47
CA GLU A 135 -9.29 15.65 6.71
C GLU A 135 -8.96 16.60 5.56
N THR A 136 -9.45 16.26 4.39
CA THR A 136 -9.36 17.12 3.20
C THR A 136 -10.76 17.29 2.65
N PRO A 137 -11.13 18.48 2.15
CA PRO A 137 -12.35 18.64 1.37
C PRO A 137 -12.39 17.58 0.26
N THR A 138 -13.56 17.03 0.01
CA THR A 138 -13.76 16.18 -1.17
C THR A 138 -13.45 17.03 -2.40
N PRO A 139 -12.50 16.62 -3.25
CA PRO A 139 -12.20 17.37 -4.45
C PRO A 139 -13.44 17.35 -5.35
N THR A 140 -13.87 18.51 -5.84
CA THR A 140 -14.81 18.60 -6.95
C THR A 140 -13.99 18.45 -8.23
N PRO A 141 -14.04 17.31 -8.92
CA PRO A 141 -13.26 17.15 -10.14
C PRO A 141 -13.77 18.11 -11.22
N PRO A 142 -12.88 18.73 -12.00
CA PRO A 142 -13.30 19.49 -13.18
C PRO A 142 -13.90 18.54 -14.23
N VAL A 143 -14.71 19.09 -15.14
CA VAL A 143 -15.06 18.38 -16.38
C VAL A 143 -13.75 18.18 -17.16
N ASN A 144 -13.43 16.93 -17.48
CA ASN A 144 -12.18 16.58 -18.14
C ASN A 144 -12.44 16.26 -19.62
N THR A 145 -12.13 17.21 -20.50
CA THR A 145 -12.31 17.11 -21.97
C THR A 145 -11.03 16.66 -22.70
N LYS A 146 -10.04 16.16 -21.96
CA LYS A 146 -8.77 15.66 -22.51
C LYS A 146 -8.98 14.38 -23.32
N PRO A 147 -8.06 14.04 -24.25
CA PRO A 147 -8.18 12.87 -25.10
C PRO A 147 -8.29 11.57 -24.31
N GLU A 148 -8.82 10.54 -24.97
CA GLU A 148 -8.82 9.18 -24.47
C GLU A 148 -7.50 8.45 -24.75
N VAL A 149 -7.20 7.41 -23.96
CA VAL A 149 -6.03 6.55 -24.20
C VAL A 149 -6.28 5.12 -23.77
N TRP A 150 -5.71 4.19 -24.54
CA TRP A 150 -5.61 2.77 -24.17
C TRP A 150 -4.27 2.47 -23.54
N VAL A 151 -4.29 1.78 -22.41
CA VAL A 151 -3.14 1.44 -21.58
C VAL A 151 -2.96 -0.07 -21.57
N VAL A 152 -1.82 -0.50 -22.11
CA VAL A 152 -1.36 -1.87 -22.14
C VAL A 152 -0.22 -2.06 -21.15
N PHE A 153 -0.30 -3.11 -20.31
CA PHE A 153 0.79 -3.51 -19.43
C PHE A 153 1.61 -4.62 -20.03
N GLY A 154 2.92 -4.38 -20.20
CA GLY A 154 3.88 -5.38 -20.62
C GLY A 154 4.82 -5.80 -19.49
N LEU A 155 5.53 -6.91 -19.71
CA LEU A 155 6.67 -7.29 -18.87
C LEU A 155 7.96 -6.61 -19.34
N ASP A 156 8.12 -6.41 -20.64
CA ASP A 156 9.27 -5.73 -21.26
C ASP A 156 9.13 -4.22 -21.23
N GLU A 157 8.00 -3.71 -21.68
CA GLU A 157 7.61 -2.31 -21.54
C GLU A 157 6.63 -2.20 -20.38
N TYR A 158 6.81 -1.22 -19.51
CA TYR A 158 5.96 -1.11 -18.32
C TYR A 158 4.53 -0.84 -18.71
N ILE A 159 4.36 0.17 -19.55
CA ILE A 159 3.10 0.67 -20.06
C ILE A 159 3.33 1.09 -21.51
N ALA A 160 2.52 0.60 -22.43
CA ALA A 160 2.40 1.10 -23.79
C ALA A 160 1.04 1.81 -23.95
N LEU A 161 1.05 2.98 -24.58
CA LEU A 161 -0.13 3.78 -24.85
C LEU A 161 -0.50 3.73 -26.33
N SER A 162 -1.79 3.90 -26.63
CA SER A 162 -2.28 3.97 -28.01
C SER A 162 -1.75 5.16 -28.81
N ASP A 163 -1.28 6.21 -28.15
CA ASP A 163 -0.64 7.37 -28.78
C ASP A 163 0.85 7.14 -29.14
N GLY A 164 1.34 5.90 -28.97
CA GLY A 164 2.72 5.52 -29.23
C GLY A 164 3.68 5.78 -28.07
N THR A 165 3.24 6.44 -26.98
CA THR A 165 4.08 6.62 -25.79
C THR A 165 4.38 5.28 -25.12
N ARG A 166 5.65 5.04 -24.79
CA ARG A 166 6.09 3.87 -24.02
C ARG A 166 6.76 4.31 -22.73
N LEU A 167 6.31 3.75 -21.60
CA LEU A 167 6.94 3.94 -20.30
C LEU A 167 7.77 2.69 -19.97
N THR A 168 9.05 2.88 -19.66
CA THR A 168 9.98 1.78 -19.37
C THR A 168 9.79 1.23 -17.95
N ASN A 169 9.92 -0.08 -17.79
CA ASN A 169 9.85 -0.71 -16.47
C ASN A 169 11.20 -0.56 -15.77
N PRO A 170 11.30 0.17 -14.64
CA PRO A 170 12.57 0.37 -13.95
C PRO A 170 13.13 -0.92 -13.34
N ARG A 171 12.34 -2.00 -13.27
CA ARG A 171 12.75 -3.35 -12.78
C ARG A 171 13.63 -3.29 -11.51
N PRO A 172 13.26 -2.50 -10.48
CA PRO A 172 14.15 -2.20 -9.37
C PRO A 172 14.52 -3.45 -8.56
N TYR A 173 13.64 -4.45 -8.51
CA TYR A 173 13.95 -5.71 -7.84
C TYR A 173 14.99 -6.51 -8.61
N ARG A 174 14.92 -6.53 -9.96
CA ARG A 174 15.91 -7.20 -10.81
C ARG A 174 17.30 -6.61 -10.60
N HIS A 175 17.42 -5.28 -10.55
CA HIS A 175 18.70 -4.61 -10.30
C HIS A 175 19.25 -4.88 -8.88
N ALA A 176 18.39 -4.96 -7.87
CA ALA A 176 18.80 -5.21 -6.49
C ALA A 176 19.07 -6.69 -6.18
N LEU A 177 18.84 -7.61 -7.13
CA LEU A 177 18.79 -9.05 -6.86
C LEU A 177 20.14 -9.62 -6.40
N ALA A 178 21.25 -9.16 -6.99
CA ALA A 178 22.59 -9.60 -6.62
C ALA A 178 22.91 -9.23 -5.16
N ASP A 179 22.70 -7.96 -4.79
CA ASP A 179 22.90 -7.46 -3.43
C ASP A 179 21.98 -8.14 -2.43
N LEU A 180 20.71 -8.35 -2.81
CA LEU A 180 19.73 -9.00 -1.96
C LEU A 180 20.11 -10.46 -1.69
N ARG A 181 20.55 -11.21 -2.72
CA ARG A 181 21.02 -12.59 -2.57
C ARG A 181 22.22 -12.68 -1.63
N LYS A 182 23.21 -11.80 -1.80
CA LYS A 182 24.38 -11.74 -0.93
C LYS A 182 23.96 -11.43 0.51
N ALA A 183 23.17 -10.37 0.72
CA ALA A 183 22.76 -9.94 2.04
C ALA A 183 21.88 -10.98 2.77
N SER A 184 21.00 -11.68 2.04
CA SER A 184 20.17 -12.75 2.58
C SER A 184 20.96 -14.00 2.93
N ARG A 185 21.97 -14.37 2.13
CA ARG A 185 22.89 -15.48 2.43
C ARG A 185 23.74 -15.18 3.68
N ASP A 186 24.21 -13.95 3.81
CA ASP A 186 24.94 -13.52 5.01
C ASP A 186 24.03 -13.54 6.25
N LEU A 187 22.73 -13.23 6.09
CA LEU A 187 21.76 -13.27 7.18
C LEU A 187 21.51 -14.70 7.65
N SER A 188 21.33 -15.65 6.72
CA SER A 188 21.02 -17.05 7.06
C SER A 188 22.15 -17.75 7.80
N ARG A 189 23.40 -17.29 7.63
CA ARG A 189 24.58 -17.80 8.33
C ARG A 189 24.76 -17.24 9.75
N LYS A 190 23.97 -16.24 10.16
CA LYS A 190 24.10 -15.58 11.47
C LYS A 190 23.10 -16.16 12.47
N THR A 191 23.53 -16.30 13.72
CA THR A 191 22.68 -16.79 14.82
C THR A 191 21.47 -15.86 15.04
N PRO A 192 20.23 -16.35 14.88
CA PRO A 192 19.02 -15.57 15.09
C PRO A 192 19.01 -14.87 16.46
N GLY A 193 18.66 -13.59 16.48
CA GLY A 193 18.60 -12.78 17.70
C GLY A 193 19.91 -12.14 18.15
N SER A 194 21.07 -12.57 17.62
CA SER A 194 22.35 -11.90 17.90
C SER A 194 22.39 -10.47 17.36
N VAL A 195 23.22 -9.60 17.94
CA VAL A 195 23.42 -8.22 17.46
C VAL A 195 23.79 -8.21 15.97
N ARG A 196 24.74 -9.08 15.57
CA ARG A 196 25.19 -9.24 14.18
C ARG A 196 24.04 -9.67 13.25
N TYR A 197 23.14 -10.55 13.71
CA TYR A 197 21.96 -10.96 12.95
C TYR A 197 20.99 -9.79 12.76
N LEU A 198 20.71 -9.02 13.81
CA LEU A 198 19.81 -7.86 13.72
C LEU A 198 20.36 -6.78 12.77
N ASP A 199 21.66 -6.54 12.77
CA ASP A 199 22.29 -5.59 11.85
C ASP A 199 22.20 -6.05 10.39
N GLN A 200 22.41 -7.34 10.15
CA GLN A 200 22.26 -7.91 8.82
C GLN A 200 20.80 -7.90 8.36
N GLN A 201 19.86 -8.17 9.27
CA GLN A 201 18.43 -8.10 9.00
C GLN A 201 18.03 -6.67 8.59
N ARG A 202 18.58 -5.65 9.27
CA ARG A 202 18.40 -4.23 8.88
C ARG A 202 18.99 -3.95 7.50
N LYS A 203 20.12 -4.55 7.12
CA LYS A 203 20.70 -4.42 5.77
C LYS A 203 19.76 -4.97 4.70
N VAL A 204 19.24 -6.18 4.88
CA VAL A 204 18.24 -6.80 3.99
C VAL A 204 16.98 -5.92 3.89
N ALA A 205 16.47 -5.44 5.03
CA ALA A 205 15.30 -4.56 5.08
C ALA A 205 15.53 -3.24 4.32
N ARG A 206 16.74 -2.65 4.38
CA ARG A 206 17.09 -1.43 3.64
C ARG A 206 17.07 -1.64 2.12
N ILE A 207 17.56 -2.78 1.63
CA ILE A 207 17.53 -3.12 0.20
C ILE A 207 16.07 -3.25 -0.26
N HIS A 208 15.24 -4.03 0.44
CA HIS A 208 13.82 -4.16 0.10
C HIS A 208 13.09 -2.82 0.11
N LYS A 209 13.38 -1.96 1.10
CA LYS A 209 12.79 -0.63 1.18
C LYS A 209 13.19 0.25 0.01
N ARG A 210 14.45 0.21 -0.43
CA ARG A 210 14.91 0.95 -1.61
C ARG A 210 14.20 0.45 -2.87
N VAL A 211 14.09 -0.87 -3.06
CA VAL A 211 13.35 -1.45 -4.19
C VAL A 211 11.91 -0.97 -4.20
N LYS A 212 11.22 -1.06 -3.05
CA LYS A 212 9.85 -0.58 -2.91
C LYS A 212 9.73 0.90 -3.25
N ALA A 213 10.59 1.75 -2.70
CA ALA A 213 10.55 3.19 -2.94
C ALA A 213 10.76 3.56 -4.42
N LEU A 214 11.68 2.88 -5.12
CA LEU A 214 11.90 3.08 -6.56
C LEU A 214 10.68 2.64 -7.38
N ARG A 215 10.08 1.50 -7.03
CA ARG A 215 8.86 1.02 -7.67
C ARG A 215 7.69 1.98 -7.46
N ASP A 216 7.44 2.37 -6.21
CA ASP A 216 6.36 3.29 -5.83
C ASP A 216 6.53 4.65 -6.55
N ASN A 217 7.77 5.15 -6.68
CA ASN A 217 8.05 6.39 -7.41
C ASN A 217 7.68 6.28 -8.90
N ALA A 218 8.08 5.20 -9.57
CA ALA A 218 7.77 4.99 -10.98
C ALA A 218 6.26 4.80 -11.23
N LEU A 219 5.61 4.01 -10.37
CA LEU A 219 4.15 3.84 -10.34
C LEU A 219 3.44 5.18 -10.19
N HIS A 220 3.88 6.02 -9.25
CA HIS A 220 3.29 7.32 -9.02
C HIS A 220 3.53 8.26 -10.19
N ALA A 221 4.72 8.27 -10.80
CA ALA A 221 5.00 9.11 -11.96
C ALA A 221 4.10 8.71 -13.15
N ALA A 222 4.02 7.41 -13.45
CA ALA A 222 3.19 6.90 -14.55
C ALA A 222 1.69 7.18 -14.35
N SER A 223 1.14 6.80 -13.19
CA SER A 223 -0.28 7.02 -12.89
C SER A 223 -0.65 8.49 -12.77
N LYS A 224 0.29 9.36 -12.33
CA LYS A 224 0.09 10.81 -12.30
C LYS A 224 0.01 11.36 -13.73
N ARG A 225 0.99 11.01 -14.57
CA ARG A 225 1.02 11.42 -15.98
C ARG A 225 -0.30 11.07 -16.66
N LEU A 226 -0.76 9.84 -16.53
CA LEU A 226 -2.01 9.40 -17.15
C LEU A 226 -3.23 10.19 -16.64
N ALA A 227 -3.39 10.33 -15.32
CA ALA A 227 -4.51 11.07 -14.76
C ALA A 227 -4.51 12.56 -15.14
N GLU A 228 -3.33 13.14 -15.43
CA GLU A 228 -3.19 14.55 -15.80
C GLU A 228 -3.36 14.81 -17.30
N HIS A 229 -3.06 13.85 -18.19
CA HIS A 229 -3.02 14.09 -19.63
C HIS A 229 -4.26 13.58 -20.38
N TYR A 230 -5.02 12.66 -19.80
CA TYR A 230 -6.15 12.01 -20.48
C TYR A 230 -7.46 12.19 -19.70
N GLY A 231 -8.56 12.27 -20.45
CA GLY A 231 -9.92 12.37 -19.92
C GLY A 231 -10.54 11.01 -19.66
N VAL A 232 -10.26 10.05 -20.53
CA VAL A 232 -10.75 8.67 -20.44
C VAL A 232 -9.56 7.71 -20.59
N ILE A 233 -9.45 6.75 -19.68
CA ILE A 233 -8.31 5.83 -19.62
C ILE A 233 -8.84 4.39 -19.62
N HIS A 234 -8.56 3.67 -20.70
CA HIS A 234 -8.93 2.28 -20.88
C HIS A 234 -7.75 1.41 -20.45
N VAL A 235 -7.89 0.67 -19.35
CA VAL A 235 -6.84 -0.20 -18.82
C VAL A 235 -7.22 -1.65 -19.04
N GLN A 236 -6.38 -2.37 -19.76
CA GLN A 236 -6.56 -3.82 -19.88
C GLN A 236 -6.11 -4.53 -18.61
N ARG A 237 -6.97 -5.41 -18.07
CA ARG A 237 -6.58 -6.27 -16.94
C ARG A 237 -5.60 -7.33 -17.42
N ILE A 238 -4.61 -7.61 -16.58
CA ILE A 238 -3.74 -8.78 -16.72
C ILE A 238 -4.16 -9.88 -15.74
N HIS A 239 -4.13 -11.14 -16.19
CA HIS A 239 -4.43 -12.31 -15.36
C HIS A 239 -3.30 -12.59 -14.35
N LEU A 240 -3.18 -11.74 -13.32
CA LEU A 240 -2.14 -11.82 -12.30
C LEU A 240 -2.11 -13.18 -11.60
N ALA A 241 -3.26 -13.75 -11.25
CA ALA A 241 -3.33 -14.99 -10.48
C ALA A 241 -2.67 -16.18 -11.19
N ARG A 242 -2.86 -16.28 -12.52
CA ARG A 242 -2.23 -17.32 -13.34
C ARG A 242 -0.73 -17.07 -13.47
N GLY A 243 -0.33 -15.85 -13.80
CA GLY A 243 1.08 -15.49 -13.96
C GLY A 243 1.91 -15.62 -12.68
N MET A 244 1.30 -15.34 -11.52
CA MET A 244 1.95 -15.51 -10.20
C MET A 244 2.20 -16.98 -9.82
N ARG A 245 1.53 -17.95 -10.46
CA ARG A 245 1.81 -19.38 -10.31
C ARG A 245 2.95 -19.86 -11.22
N HIS A 246 3.34 -19.06 -12.21
CA HIS A 246 4.39 -19.40 -13.15
C HIS A 246 5.75 -18.95 -12.62
N HIS A 247 6.68 -19.90 -12.45
CA HIS A 247 7.99 -19.67 -11.81
C HIS A 247 8.83 -18.57 -12.48
N VAL A 248 8.77 -18.43 -13.82
CA VAL A 248 9.49 -17.39 -14.57
C VAL A 248 8.81 -16.02 -14.48
N LEU A 249 7.47 -15.99 -14.47
CA LEU A 249 6.70 -14.75 -14.63
C LEU A 249 6.36 -14.10 -13.29
N ALA A 250 6.29 -14.88 -12.21
CA ALA A 250 5.90 -14.40 -10.90
C ALA A 250 6.76 -13.23 -10.41
N GLN A 251 8.09 -13.30 -10.57
CA GLN A 251 8.98 -12.22 -10.15
C GLN A 251 8.80 -10.95 -10.99
N PRO A 252 8.88 -10.98 -12.34
CA PRO A 252 8.60 -9.81 -13.17
C PRO A 252 7.21 -9.20 -12.92
N LEU A 253 6.17 -10.03 -12.78
CA LEU A 253 4.80 -9.56 -12.51
C LEU A 253 4.68 -8.88 -11.14
N ALA A 254 5.31 -9.46 -10.11
CA ALA A 254 5.35 -8.86 -8.79
C ALA A 254 6.12 -7.53 -8.79
N ASP A 255 7.20 -7.42 -9.59
CA ASP A 255 7.96 -6.18 -9.70
C ASP A 255 7.21 -5.09 -10.48
N ALA A 256 6.36 -5.48 -11.45
CA ALA A 256 5.52 -4.55 -12.20
C ALA A 256 4.39 -3.95 -11.34
N ALA A 257 3.90 -4.68 -10.33
CA ALA A 257 2.93 -4.19 -9.33
C ALA A 257 1.65 -3.56 -9.93
N PHE A 258 1.06 -4.21 -10.93
CA PHE A 258 -0.15 -3.74 -11.63
C PHE A 258 -1.31 -3.38 -10.69
N ALA A 259 -1.57 -4.20 -9.67
CA ALA A 259 -2.65 -3.91 -8.71
C ALA A 259 -2.43 -2.60 -7.93
N GLU A 260 -1.16 -2.27 -7.64
CA GLU A 260 -0.83 -1.00 -7.00
C GLU A 260 -0.94 0.15 -8.00
N PHE A 261 -0.54 -0.05 -9.26
CA PHE A 261 -0.75 0.93 -10.31
C PHE A 261 -2.24 1.30 -10.47
N THR A 262 -3.12 0.30 -10.61
CA THR A 262 -4.55 0.54 -10.83
C THR A 262 -5.19 1.22 -9.61
N ARG A 263 -4.79 0.82 -8.39
CA ARG A 263 -5.18 1.51 -7.17
C ARG A 263 -4.75 2.97 -7.18
N GLN A 264 -3.52 3.27 -7.62
CA GLN A 264 -3.00 4.63 -7.70
C GLN A 264 -3.69 5.47 -8.76
N LEU A 265 -3.94 4.89 -9.93
CA LEU A 265 -4.64 5.54 -11.03
C LEU A 265 -6.05 5.94 -10.58
N ALA A 266 -6.81 5.00 -9.99
CA ALA A 266 -8.19 5.24 -9.56
C ALA A 266 -8.34 6.44 -8.61
N TYR A 267 -7.49 6.59 -7.58
CA TYR A 267 -7.61 7.73 -6.67
C TYR A 267 -7.14 9.04 -7.31
N LYS A 268 -6.24 9.01 -8.30
CA LYS A 268 -5.74 10.21 -8.97
C LYS A 268 -6.72 10.72 -10.01
N THR A 269 -7.35 9.82 -10.76
CA THR A 269 -8.36 10.18 -11.76
C THR A 269 -9.61 10.75 -11.08
N ALA A 270 -9.97 10.23 -9.90
CA ALA A 270 -11.00 10.85 -9.05
C ALA A 270 -10.71 12.32 -8.67
N ARG A 271 -9.44 12.75 -8.67
CA ARG A 271 -9.06 14.15 -8.40
C ARG A 271 -9.05 15.02 -9.66
N THR A 272 -8.81 14.43 -10.82
CA THR A 272 -8.70 15.17 -12.10
C THR A 272 -9.98 15.14 -12.93
N GLY A 273 -10.99 14.37 -12.52
CA GLY A 273 -12.21 14.12 -13.29
C GLY A 273 -12.02 13.14 -14.44
N ALA A 274 -10.85 12.52 -14.54
CA ALA A 274 -10.64 11.45 -15.51
C ALA A 274 -11.45 10.19 -15.15
N ILE A 275 -11.92 9.49 -16.17
CA ILE A 275 -12.67 8.24 -16.03
C ILE A 275 -11.73 7.07 -16.36
N VAL A 276 -11.81 5.99 -15.58
CA VAL A 276 -11.02 4.78 -15.81
C VAL A 276 -11.95 3.61 -16.09
N HIS A 277 -11.78 2.99 -17.26
CA HIS A 277 -12.47 1.76 -17.64
C HIS A 277 -11.50 0.59 -17.54
N MET A 278 -11.85 -0.41 -16.73
CA MET A 278 -11.09 -1.66 -16.62
C MET A 278 -11.71 -2.69 -17.56
N HIS A 279 -10.92 -3.16 -18.53
CA HIS A 279 -11.36 -4.15 -19.51
C HIS A 279 -10.87 -5.54 -19.14
N GLU A 280 -11.66 -6.56 -19.46
CA GLU A 280 -11.25 -7.95 -19.25
C GLU A 280 -10.01 -8.31 -20.08
N PRO A 281 -9.20 -9.29 -19.63
CA PRO A 281 -8.00 -9.70 -20.35
C PRO A 281 -8.39 -10.29 -21.71
N MET A 282 -7.82 -9.75 -22.79
CA MET A 282 -8.04 -10.22 -24.15
C MET A 282 -6.93 -11.19 -24.59
N THR A 283 -7.18 -11.98 -25.63
CA THR A 283 -6.15 -12.81 -26.27
C THR A 283 -5.08 -11.95 -26.94
N VAL A 284 -3.94 -12.54 -27.31
CA VAL A 284 -2.84 -11.79 -27.98
C VAL A 284 -3.30 -11.21 -29.32
N GLU A 285 -4.14 -11.92 -30.07
CA GLU A 285 -4.72 -11.44 -31.34
C GLU A 285 -5.65 -10.25 -31.10
N GLN A 286 -6.59 -10.39 -30.16
CA GLN A 286 -7.47 -9.28 -29.74
C GLN A 286 -6.69 -8.08 -29.21
N HIS A 287 -5.51 -8.30 -28.62
CA HIS A 287 -4.63 -7.26 -28.14
C HIS A 287 -3.97 -6.49 -29.29
N VAL A 288 -3.44 -7.21 -30.30
CA VAL A 288 -2.87 -6.61 -31.51
C VAL A 288 -3.95 -5.85 -32.28
N ASP A 289 -5.15 -6.41 -32.39
CA ASP A 289 -6.29 -5.76 -33.03
C ASP A 289 -6.75 -4.53 -32.25
N ALA A 290 -6.81 -4.58 -30.92
CA ALA A 290 -7.14 -3.43 -30.08
C ALA A 290 -6.08 -2.33 -30.16
N MET A 291 -4.79 -2.69 -30.21
CA MET A 291 -3.70 -1.73 -30.40
C MET A 291 -3.77 -1.10 -31.79
N ALA A 292 -3.97 -1.89 -32.85
CA ALA A 292 -4.13 -1.40 -34.22
C ALA A 292 -5.39 -0.53 -34.38
N LEU A 293 -6.49 -0.91 -33.74
CA LEU A 293 -7.72 -0.12 -33.70
C LEU A 293 -7.50 1.19 -32.94
N ALA A 294 -6.84 1.17 -31.78
CA ALA A 294 -6.55 2.37 -31.02
C ALA A 294 -5.60 3.31 -31.78
N GLN A 295 -4.67 2.77 -32.57
CA GLN A 295 -3.78 3.55 -33.44
C GLN A 295 -4.54 4.16 -34.62
N ARG A 296 -5.54 3.45 -35.18
CA ARG A 296 -6.46 3.99 -36.21
C ARG A 296 -7.37 5.08 -35.66
N LEU A 297 -7.92 4.90 -34.45
CA LEU A 297 -8.78 5.90 -33.80
C LEU A 297 -7.99 7.14 -33.38
N ALA A 298 -6.74 6.98 -32.92
CA ALA A 298 -5.87 8.10 -32.58
C ALA A 298 -5.43 8.94 -33.79
N ASN A 299 -5.35 8.33 -34.98
CA ASN A 299 -4.93 9.02 -36.20
C ASN A 299 -6.07 9.76 -36.93
N GLY A 300 -7.34 9.55 -36.57
CA GLY A 300 -8.51 10.15 -37.24
C GLY A 300 -8.62 9.80 -38.75
N PRO A 301 -9.74 10.10 -39.41
CA PRO A 301 -9.77 10.07 -40.88
C PRO A 301 -8.84 11.16 -41.42
N SER A 302 -8.02 10.82 -42.42
CA SER A 302 -7.21 11.79 -43.17
C SER A 302 -8.12 12.91 -43.70
N PRO A 303 -7.70 14.20 -43.68
CA PRO A 303 -8.51 15.30 -44.20
C PRO A 303 -8.80 15.25 -45.70
N ASP A 304 -8.26 14.27 -46.42
CA ASP A 304 -8.45 14.09 -47.86
C ASP A 304 -9.18 12.77 -48.14
N ALA A 305 -10.51 12.82 -48.13
CA ALA A 305 -11.42 11.85 -48.77
C ALA A 305 -12.72 12.56 -49.17
#